data_AF-A0A1M6TT78-F1
#
_entry.id   AF-A0A1M6TT78-F1
#
_cell.length_a   1.000
_cell.length_b   1.000
_cell.length_c   1.000
_cell.angle_alpha   90.00
_cell.angle_beta   90.00
_cell.angle_gamma   90.00
#
_symmetry.space_group_name_H-M   'P 1'
#
loop_
_entity.id
_entity.type
_entity.pdbx_description
1 polymer ?
#
loop_
_entity_poly.entity_id
_entity_poly.type
_entity_poly.pdbx_seq_one_letter_code
_entity_poly.pdbx_strand_id
1 'polypeptide(L)'
;MRFLAILSALLWCSFSFSQDHSIESIPKELLDNADAVIRLDHLAIQVHSINQMSYQVRQIVTVLNKSGDGHAAARVFYDDDKKIKKIEATIYDTFGNEVEQVKRRDFKDVAAADGFSLYLDDRLLYHDYVPVQYPYTVEFTYEIETSDTGMIPQWYFVSGYGVSVENSNYTITYPSNDLKPIIKEENLQEIDFKKEESPTMLSYTSSGIPAFVEEGLSPPFQTFSPRLSVRLPKFHYKGIDAEVTDWKGLGGWIQDELLSGRDELEESTISKAKELVKGIDDDLEKAKIIYKYVQDNTRYISVQIGIGGLQPISAIEVDKVKYGDCKGLTNYTKALLRAVGVESYYTVVESGRTKVDFEEDFPDLLQGNHVILAIPYKGKYYWVDCTSQIHPFGFIGDFTDDRMVLVVTPDGGELVRTDSYLDIDNAQYIKANYKILDNLSIDAQVAIETKGTQYDNRFVLERSSQDDIKKYYKDFWDNINGLEVSDYSFDNDKEKVSFTETVNLSARNYVSKNGNDYLLILNAFNNNTYVPPRYRDRKLPFMVQRGFYDQDETTIEIPESFHFTDLPDKVSMETEFGSYVAEVEKRNDRELVYKRKLLLKAGEYPKESYDEFRSFLRSVAKMDNQKILLKNEPQD
;
A
#
# COMPACT_ATOMS: atom_id res chain seq x y z
N MET A 1 -41.89 50.49 -37.49
CA MET A 1 -42.50 49.15 -37.31
C MET A 1 -41.47 48.24 -36.69
N ARG A 2 -41.89 47.45 -35.71
CA ARG A 2 -41.06 46.77 -34.69
C ARG A 2 -40.21 45.63 -35.27
N PHE A 3 -38.96 45.53 -34.81
CA PHE A 3 -38.11 44.34 -34.95
C PHE A 3 -38.64 43.22 -34.04
N LEU A 4 -38.82 42.03 -34.60
CA LEU A 4 -39.15 40.80 -33.86
C LEU A 4 -37.83 40.13 -33.46
N ALA A 5 -37.53 40.09 -32.16
CA ALA A 5 -36.52 39.20 -31.59
C ALA A 5 -37.18 37.86 -31.29
N ILE A 6 -36.71 36.78 -31.92
CA ILE A 6 -37.12 35.42 -31.62
C ILE A 6 -36.19 34.90 -30.53
N LEU A 7 -36.73 34.78 -29.32
CA LEU A 7 -36.08 34.18 -28.16
C LEU A 7 -36.32 32.66 -28.22
N SER A 8 -35.30 31.88 -28.56
CA SER A 8 -35.32 30.43 -28.47
C SER A 8 -35.10 29.99 -27.03
N ALA A 9 -36.19 29.76 -26.29
CA ALA A 9 -36.16 29.08 -25.00
C ALA A 9 -36.07 27.56 -25.23
N LEU A 10 -34.90 26.98 -24.95
CA LEU A 10 -34.73 25.54 -24.80
C LEU A 10 -35.37 25.13 -23.47
N LEU A 11 -36.59 24.59 -23.55
CA LEU A 11 -37.25 23.90 -22.45
C LEU A 11 -36.48 22.61 -22.13
N TRP A 12 -35.82 22.59 -20.97
CA TRP A 12 -35.38 21.34 -20.35
C TRP A 12 -36.62 20.59 -19.87
N CYS A 13 -37.02 19.55 -20.60
CA CYS A 13 -37.99 18.58 -20.11
C CYS A 13 -37.32 17.71 -19.04
N SER A 14 -37.55 18.02 -17.77
CA SER A 14 -37.26 17.12 -16.67
C SER A 14 -38.20 15.93 -16.75
N PHE A 15 -37.74 14.79 -17.25
CA PHE A 15 -38.42 13.52 -17.03
C PHE A 15 -38.18 13.10 -15.58
N SER A 16 -39.11 13.44 -14.69
CA SER A 16 -39.18 12.83 -13.36
C SER A 16 -39.76 11.43 -13.50
N PHE A 17 -38.91 10.44 -13.78
CA PHE A 17 -39.23 9.07 -13.41
C PHE A 17 -39.15 9.02 -11.88
N SER A 18 -40.26 8.66 -11.22
CA SER A 18 -40.22 8.26 -9.81
C SER A 18 -39.30 7.05 -9.73
N GLN A 19 -38.08 7.21 -9.19
CA GLN A 19 -37.22 6.06 -8.93
C GLN A 19 -37.87 5.24 -7.82
N ASP A 20 -38.09 3.95 -8.09
CA ASP A 20 -38.59 3.01 -7.10
C ASP A 20 -37.43 2.61 -6.20
N HIS A 21 -37.39 3.13 -4.98
CA HIS A 21 -36.34 2.82 -4.00
C HIS A 21 -36.55 1.48 -3.27
N SER A 22 -37.62 0.74 -3.58
CA SER A 22 -37.89 -0.58 -3.03
C SER A 22 -36.83 -1.59 -3.48
N ILE A 23 -36.41 -2.46 -2.56
CA ILE A 23 -35.44 -3.53 -2.85
C ILE A 23 -36.01 -4.55 -3.83
N GLU A 24 -37.34 -4.72 -3.90
CA GLU A 24 -37.97 -5.65 -4.84
C GLU A 24 -37.72 -5.28 -6.32
N SER A 25 -37.36 -4.01 -6.57
CA SER A 25 -37.02 -3.54 -7.91
C SER A 25 -35.59 -3.85 -8.35
N ILE A 26 -34.74 -4.35 -7.43
CA ILE A 26 -33.35 -4.72 -7.73
C ILE A 26 -33.34 -6.04 -8.54
N PRO A 27 -32.67 -6.08 -9.71
CA PRO A 27 -32.47 -7.32 -10.46
C PRO A 27 -31.78 -8.40 -9.61
N LYS A 28 -32.30 -9.64 -9.66
CA LYS A 28 -31.87 -10.72 -8.74
C LYS A 28 -30.40 -11.08 -8.90
N GLU A 29 -29.91 -11.03 -10.13
CA GLU A 29 -28.52 -11.27 -10.49
C GLU A 29 -27.53 -10.30 -9.83
N LEU A 30 -27.97 -9.10 -9.43
CA LEU A 30 -27.13 -8.11 -8.76
C LEU A 30 -27.09 -8.31 -7.23
N LEU A 31 -27.90 -9.23 -6.69
CA LEU A 31 -27.86 -9.61 -5.28
C LEU A 31 -26.82 -10.72 -5.02
N ASP A 32 -26.35 -11.40 -6.07
CA ASP A 32 -25.41 -12.51 -5.93
C ASP A 32 -24.01 -11.99 -5.55
N ASN A 33 -23.48 -12.49 -4.42
CA ASN A 33 -22.20 -12.08 -3.81
C ASN A 33 -22.09 -10.58 -3.47
N ALA A 34 -23.21 -9.86 -3.43
CA ALA A 34 -23.26 -8.46 -3.08
C ALA A 34 -23.62 -8.26 -1.61
N ASP A 35 -22.88 -7.41 -0.93
CA ASP A 35 -23.21 -6.82 0.37
C ASP A 35 -23.91 -5.46 0.21
N ALA A 36 -23.74 -4.82 -0.95
CA ALA A 36 -24.45 -3.61 -1.36
C ALA A 36 -24.69 -3.58 -2.87
N VAL A 37 -25.71 -2.81 -3.29
CA VAL A 37 -26.05 -2.58 -4.71
C VAL A 37 -26.04 -1.08 -4.97
N ILE A 38 -25.18 -0.61 -5.86
CA ILE A 38 -25.20 0.76 -6.36
C ILE A 38 -26.27 0.84 -7.45
N ARG A 39 -27.43 1.37 -7.07
CA ARG A 39 -28.60 1.51 -7.94
C ARG A 39 -28.39 2.60 -9.00
N LEU A 40 -27.66 3.63 -8.62
CA LEU A 40 -27.18 4.69 -9.49
C LEU A 40 -25.83 5.18 -8.97
N ASP A 41 -24.82 5.18 -9.83
CA ASP A 41 -23.63 6.01 -9.68
C ASP A 41 -23.62 7.04 -10.80
N HIS A 42 -23.64 8.32 -10.47
CA HIS A 42 -23.67 9.38 -11.46
C HIS A 42 -22.67 10.49 -11.11
N LEU A 43 -21.72 10.73 -12.00
CA LEU A 43 -20.76 11.82 -11.94
C LEU A 43 -20.85 12.67 -13.22
N ALA A 44 -21.22 13.93 -13.06
CA ALA A 44 -21.22 14.91 -14.13
C ALA A 44 -20.19 16.01 -13.84
N ILE A 45 -19.15 16.09 -14.68
CA ILE A 45 -18.09 17.09 -14.61
C ILE A 45 -18.32 18.16 -15.68
N GLN A 46 -18.14 19.41 -15.30
CA GLN A 46 -18.14 20.56 -16.19
C GLN A 46 -16.86 21.36 -16.00
N VAL A 47 -15.99 21.32 -17.01
CA VAL A 47 -14.84 22.21 -17.12
C VAL A 47 -15.33 23.50 -17.76
N HIS A 48 -15.19 24.64 -17.07
CA HIS A 48 -15.60 25.95 -17.57
C HIS A 48 -14.44 26.70 -18.21
N SER A 49 -13.25 26.57 -17.60
CA SER A 49 -11.98 27.15 -18.05
C SER A 49 -10.82 26.31 -17.50
N ILE A 50 -9.58 26.69 -17.81
CA ILE A 50 -8.39 26.05 -17.25
C ILE A 50 -8.37 26.05 -15.72
N ASN A 51 -8.99 27.05 -15.07
CA ASN A 51 -8.95 27.27 -13.63
C ASN A 51 -10.34 27.31 -12.98
N GLN A 52 -11.34 26.68 -13.61
CA GLN A 52 -12.67 26.57 -13.05
C GLN A 52 -13.35 25.29 -13.54
N MET A 53 -13.70 24.43 -12.58
CA MET A 53 -14.43 23.19 -12.78
C MET A 53 -15.53 23.08 -11.74
N SER A 54 -16.66 22.49 -12.12
CA SER A 54 -17.68 22.04 -11.18
C SER A 54 -18.05 20.60 -11.47
N TYR A 55 -18.44 19.85 -10.45
CA TYR A 55 -18.97 18.52 -10.66
C TYR A 55 -20.08 18.18 -9.67
N GLN A 56 -20.98 17.33 -10.14
CA GLN A 56 -22.15 16.86 -9.40
C GLN A 56 -22.08 15.34 -9.29
N VAL A 57 -22.27 14.84 -8.07
CA VAL A 57 -22.35 13.42 -7.78
C VAL A 57 -23.73 13.10 -7.23
N ARG A 58 -24.33 12.03 -7.74
CA ARG A 58 -25.55 11.43 -7.20
C ARG A 58 -25.37 9.92 -7.15
N GLN A 59 -25.32 9.38 -5.94
CA GLN A 59 -25.15 7.97 -5.68
C GLN A 59 -26.37 7.44 -4.93
N ILE A 60 -26.91 6.30 -5.35
CA ILE A 60 -28.01 5.62 -4.67
C ILE A 60 -27.54 4.21 -4.37
N VAL A 61 -27.39 3.88 -3.09
CA VAL A 61 -26.80 2.61 -2.65
C VAL A 61 -27.79 1.91 -1.72
N THR A 62 -28.19 0.70 -2.09
CA THR A 62 -28.92 -0.20 -1.20
C THR A 62 -27.93 -1.11 -0.49
N VAL A 63 -27.90 -1.05 0.84
CA VAL A 63 -27.04 -1.88 1.69
C VAL A 63 -27.81 -3.10 2.14
N LEU A 64 -27.32 -4.29 1.76
CA LEU A 64 -28.00 -5.57 1.98
C LEU A 64 -27.71 -6.15 3.37
N ASN A 65 -26.51 -5.89 3.90
CA ASN A 65 -26.08 -6.35 5.21
C ASN A 65 -24.95 -5.47 5.75
N LYS A 66 -24.51 -5.74 6.98
CA LYS A 66 -23.50 -4.95 7.70
C LYS A 66 -22.16 -4.79 6.96
N SER A 67 -21.73 -5.79 6.18
CA SER A 67 -20.49 -5.68 5.40
C SER A 67 -20.59 -4.60 4.30
N GLY A 68 -21.80 -4.27 3.86
CA GLY A 68 -22.05 -3.29 2.82
C GLY A 68 -22.11 -1.83 3.28
N ASP A 69 -22.13 -1.57 4.59
CA ASP A 69 -22.27 -0.21 5.15
C ASP A 69 -21.25 0.78 4.57
N GLY A 70 -20.02 0.29 4.33
CA GLY A 70 -18.92 1.10 3.80
C GLY A 70 -19.17 1.67 2.39
N HIS A 71 -20.05 1.05 1.58
CA HIS A 71 -20.37 1.52 0.24
C HIS A 71 -21.37 2.68 0.21
N ALA A 72 -22.10 2.92 1.30
CA ALA A 72 -23.14 3.95 1.40
C ALA A 72 -22.70 5.17 2.25
N ALA A 73 -21.39 5.42 2.35
CA ALA A 73 -20.85 6.48 3.19
C ALA A 73 -21.17 7.89 2.63
N ALA A 74 -22.01 8.64 3.36
CA ALA A 74 -22.34 10.03 3.02
C ALA A 74 -21.24 10.99 3.53
N ARG A 75 -20.16 11.13 2.76
CA ARG A 75 -19.00 11.97 3.11
C ARG A 75 -18.38 12.69 1.91
N VAL A 76 -17.89 13.92 2.11
CA VAL A 76 -17.19 14.73 1.09
C VAL A 76 -16.00 15.44 1.71
N PHE A 77 -14.83 15.30 1.08
CA PHE A 77 -13.63 16.10 1.41
C PHE A 77 -13.65 17.42 0.67
N TYR A 78 -13.19 18.48 1.34
CA TYR A 78 -13.12 19.82 0.77
C TYR A 78 -12.04 20.66 1.47
N ASP A 79 -11.57 21.70 0.80
CA ASP A 79 -10.57 22.64 1.30
C ASP A 79 -10.95 24.07 0.85
N ASP A 80 -10.03 25.03 0.95
CA ASP A 80 -10.30 26.41 0.52
C ASP A 80 -10.53 26.54 -1.01
N ASP A 81 -10.00 25.59 -1.80
CA ASP A 81 -10.11 25.56 -3.26
C ASP A 81 -11.28 24.70 -3.75
N LYS A 82 -11.80 23.77 -2.95
CA LYS A 82 -12.97 22.92 -3.24
C LYS A 82 -14.17 23.37 -2.42
N LYS A 83 -15.13 24.04 -3.06
CA LYS A 83 -16.31 24.59 -2.39
C LYS A 83 -17.51 23.69 -2.59
N ILE A 84 -18.01 23.11 -1.50
CA ILE A 84 -19.30 22.39 -1.51
C ILE A 84 -20.44 23.40 -1.73
N LYS A 85 -21.18 23.27 -2.83
CA LYS A 85 -22.38 24.06 -3.14
C LYS A 85 -23.65 23.42 -2.63
N LYS A 86 -23.74 22.11 -2.81
CA LYS A 86 -24.87 21.28 -2.37
C LYS A 86 -24.35 20.01 -1.72
N ILE A 87 -25.02 19.57 -0.66
CA ILE A 87 -24.80 18.26 -0.03
C ILE A 87 -26.08 17.86 0.70
N GLU A 88 -26.58 16.67 0.40
CA GLU A 88 -27.78 16.09 1.00
C GLU A 88 -27.69 14.57 0.96
N ALA A 89 -28.28 13.91 1.95
CA ALA A 89 -28.52 12.48 1.93
C ALA A 89 -29.97 12.19 2.31
N THR A 90 -30.57 11.16 1.71
CA THR A 90 -31.90 10.67 2.07
C THR A 90 -31.81 9.18 2.30
N ILE A 91 -32.33 8.74 3.44
CA ILE A 91 -32.34 7.34 3.84
C ILE A 91 -33.76 6.79 3.62
N TYR A 92 -33.84 5.63 3.00
CA TYR A 92 -35.08 4.91 2.75
C TYR A 92 -35.08 3.53 3.43
N ASP A 93 -36.27 3.10 3.84
CA ASP A 93 -36.49 1.75 4.35
C ASP A 93 -36.53 0.69 3.23
N THR A 94 -36.75 -0.57 3.62
CA THR A 94 -36.82 -1.70 2.69
C THR A 94 -37.90 -1.56 1.60
N PHE A 95 -38.97 -0.83 1.90
CA PHE A 95 -40.09 -0.63 0.99
C PHE A 95 -39.93 0.63 0.13
N GLY A 96 -38.81 1.36 0.28
CA GLY A 96 -38.56 2.61 -0.42
C GLY A 96 -39.23 3.83 0.23
N ASN A 97 -39.74 3.74 1.46
CA ASN A 97 -40.26 4.90 2.17
C ASN A 97 -39.13 5.72 2.76
N GLU A 98 -39.21 7.05 2.64
CA GLU A 98 -38.26 7.96 3.29
C GLU A 98 -38.34 7.83 4.82
N VAL A 99 -37.19 7.56 5.43
CA VAL A 99 -37.01 7.44 6.89
C VAL A 99 -36.38 8.70 7.45
N GLU A 100 -35.38 9.25 6.76
CA GLU A 100 -34.62 10.39 7.22
C GLU A 100 -34.10 11.21 6.04
N GLN A 101 -34.20 12.53 6.14
CA GLN A 101 -33.61 13.47 5.20
C GLN A 101 -32.55 14.30 5.91
N VAL A 102 -31.31 14.16 5.45
CA VAL A 102 -30.11 14.81 5.98
C VAL A 102 -29.76 15.99 5.08
N LYS A 103 -29.78 17.19 5.64
CA LYS A 103 -29.37 18.42 4.95
C LYS A 103 -27.98 18.81 5.40
N ARG A 104 -27.32 19.71 4.66
CA ARG A 104 -25.98 20.22 5.00
C ARG A 104 -25.74 20.53 6.49
N ARG A 105 -26.71 21.11 7.19
CA ARG A 105 -26.61 21.46 8.62
C ARG A 105 -26.49 20.25 9.56
N ASP A 106 -26.89 19.07 9.08
CA ASP A 106 -26.93 17.82 9.82
C ASP A 106 -25.64 17.00 9.58
N PHE A 107 -24.78 17.42 8.64
CA PHE A 107 -23.45 16.87 8.45
C PHE A 107 -22.50 17.43 9.51
N LYS A 108 -21.65 16.56 10.05
CA LYS A 108 -20.55 16.92 10.93
C LYS A 108 -19.41 17.43 10.07
N ASP A 109 -18.92 18.62 10.41
CA ASP A 109 -17.76 19.25 9.79
C ASP A 109 -16.56 19.09 10.72
N VAL A 110 -15.57 18.32 10.27
CA VAL A 110 -14.35 18.04 11.02
C VAL A 110 -13.12 18.28 10.17
N ALA A 111 -11.98 18.54 10.79
CA ALA A 111 -10.70 18.43 10.10
C ALA A 111 -10.53 16.99 9.60
N ALA A 112 -10.05 16.79 8.38
CA ALA A 112 -9.82 15.49 7.78
C ALA A 112 -8.56 14.83 8.37
N ALA A 113 -8.50 14.69 9.69
CA ALA A 113 -7.37 14.08 10.38
C ALA A 113 -7.22 12.61 9.94
N ASP A 114 -6.13 12.31 9.24
CA ASP A 114 -5.71 10.97 8.83
C ASP A 114 -5.06 10.17 9.99
N GLY A 115 -4.93 10.78 11.17
CA GLY A 115 -4.31 10.20 12.35
C GLY A 115 -2.78 10.25 12.36
N PHE A 116 -2.16 10.83 11.33
CA PHE A 116 -0.70 10.87 11.15
C PHE A 116 -0.17 12.28 10.86
N SER A 117 -0.88 13.05 10.05
CA SER A 117 -0.55 14.42 9.71
C SER A 117 -0.85 15.38 10.85
N LEU A 118 0.12 16.26 11.13
CA LEU A 118 -0.01 17.24 12.21
C LEU A 118 -0.84 18.45 11.78
N TYR A 119 -0.73 18.84 10.50
CA TYR A 119 -1.50 19.93 9.92
C TYR A 119 -2.02 19.54 8.54
N LEU A 120 -3.33 19.63 8.38
CA LEU A 120 -4.07 19.46 7.14
C LEU A 120 -5.07 20.61 7.02
N ASP A 121 -5.25 21.16 5.82
CA ASP A 121 -6.32 22.10 5.51
C ASP A 121 -7.58 21.41 4.96
N ASP A 122 -7.44 20.15 4.52
CA ASP A 122 -8.57 19.30 4.16
C ASP A 122 -9.56 19.14 5.32
N ARG A 123 -10.84 19.29 4.99
CA ARG A 123 -11.97 19.12 5.88
C ARG A 123 -12.89 18.04 5.34
N LEU A 124 -13.54 17.34 6.26
CA LEU A 124 -14.49 16.28 5.96
C LEU A 124 -15.86 16.68 6.47
N LEU A 125 -16.83 16.76 5.54
CA LEU A 125 -18.24 16.79 5.87
C LEU A 125 -18.78 15.37 5.76
N TYR A 126 -19.31 14.82 6.85
CA TYR A 126 -19.87 13.47 6.87
C TYR A 126 -21.11 13.35 7.74
N HIS A 127 -21.92 12.33 7.46
CA HIS A 127 -23.05 11.95 8.27
C HIS A 127 -22.98 10.45 8.61
N ASP A 128 -23.06 10.14 9.90
CA ASP A 128 -23.11 8.76 10.39
C ASP A 128 -24.55 8.30 10.46
N TYR A 129 -24.95 7.41 9.55
CA TYR A 129 -26.21 6.69 9.68
C TYR A 129 -25.95 5.33 10.36
N VAL A 130 -26.70 5.04 11.43
CA VAL A 130 -26.66 3.74 12.10
C VAL A 130 -27.95 2.99 11.76
N PRO A 131 -27.91 1.98 10.89
CA PRO A 131 -29.12 1.29 10.44
C PRO A 131 -29.77 0.51 11.59
N VAL A 132 -31.09 0.62 11.70
CA VAL A 132 -31.90 -0.18 12.63
C VAL A 132 -32.27 -1.55 12.07
N GLN A 133 -32.26 -1.66 10.74
CA GLN A 133 -32.57 -2.89 10.00
C GLN A 133 -31.86 -2.88 8.64
N TYR A 134 -31.64 -4.09 8.11
CA TYR A 134 -31.21 -4.30 6.73
C TYR A 134 -32.33 -5.01 5.95
N PRO A 135 -32.48 -4.75 4.65
CA PRO A 135 -31.71 -3.77 3.87
C PRO A 135 -32.27 -2.34 4.00
N TYR A 136 -31.43 -1.35 3.73
CA TYR A 136 -31.82 0.06 3.65
C TYR A 136 -31.16 0.72 2.42
N THR A 137 -31.66 1.89 2.01
CA THR A 137 -31.09 2.61 0.85
C THR A 137 -30.67 4.02 1.26
N VAL A 138 -29.50 4.45 0.78
CA VAL A 138 -29.00 5.82 0.93
C VAL A 138 -28.90 6.45 -0.45
N GLU A 139 -29.62 7.55 -0.65
CA GLU A 139 -29.38 8.46 -1.76
C GLU A 139 -28.51 9.60 -1.27
N PHE A 140 -27.33 9.77 -1.85
CA PHE A 140 -26.37 10.80 -1.50
C PHE A 140 -26.07 11.67 -2.71
N THR A 141 -26.24 12.99 -2.58
CA THR A 141 -26.00 13.95 -3.66
C THR A 141 -25.15 15.11 -3.16
N TYR A 142 -24.15 15.50 -3.94
CA TYR A 142 -23.38 16.70 -3.66
C TYR A 142 -22.86 17.39 -4.93
N GLU A 143 -22.51 18.67 -4.79
CA GLU A 143 -21.97 19.50 -5.85
C GLU A 143 -20.75 20.27 -5.35
N ILE A 144 -19.68 20.25 -6.13
CA ILE A 144 -18.42 20.94 -5.85
C ILE A 144 -18.14 21.95 -6.96
N GLU A 145 -17.69 23.13 -6.57
CA GLU A 145 -17.01 24.08 -7.45
C GLU A 145 -15.56 24.22 -7.01
N THR A 146 -14.62 24.16 -7.94
CA THR A 146 -13.21 24.28 -7.64
C THR A 146 -12.44 25.01 -8.73
N SER A 147 -11.37 25.70 -8.35
CA SER A 147 -10.38 26.23 -9.28
C SER A 147 -9.31 25.22 -9.67
N ASP A 148 -9.18 24.12 -8.92
CA ASP A 148 -8.23 23.04 -9.20
C ASP A 148 -8.81 22.11 -10.27
N THR A 149 -8.21 22.17 -11.46
CA THR A 149 -8.55 21.30 -12.59
C THR A 149 -7.47 20.25 -12.86
N GLY A 150 -6.36 20.30 -12.11
CA GLY A 150 -5.28 19.31 -12.17
C GLY A 150 -5.66 18.02 -11.44
N MET A 151 -6.41 18.12 -10.35
CA MET A 151 -6.89 16.98 -9.55
C MET A 151 -8.32 16.56 -9.95
N ILE A 152 -8.51 16.22 -11.22
CA ILE A 152 -9.84 15.85 -11.74
C ILE A 152 -10.31 14.49 -11.18
N PRO A 153 -11.60 14.35 -10.77
CA PRO A 153 -12.11 13.07 -10.29
C PRO A 153 -12.00 11.95 -11.32
N GLN A 154 -11.39 10.84 -10.92
CA GLN A 154 -11.31 9.60 -11.69
C GLN A 154 -12.65 8.85 -11.61
N TRP A 155 -12.92 7.94 -12.55
CA TRP A 155 -14.18 7.19 -12.58
C TRP A 155 -13.95 5.68 -12.44
N TYR A 156 -14.65 5.05 -11.51
CA TYR A 156 -14.69 3.61 -11.36
C TYR A 156 -16.12 3.15 -11.64
N PHE A 157 -16.30 2.21 -12.57
CA PHE A 157 -17.65 1.69 -12.86
C PHE A 157 -18.18 0.80 -11.71
N VAL A 158 -17.28 0.30 -10.86
CA VAL A 158 -17.55 -0.44 -9.64
C VAL A 158 -16.52 -0.04 -8.58
N SER A 159 -16.96 0.28 -7.37
CA SER A 159 -16.12 0.93 -6.35
C SER A 159 -15.33 -0.03 -5.45
N GLY A 160 -15.56 -1.34 -5.55
CA GLY A 160 -14.85 -2.33 -4.73
C GLY A 160 -15.38 -3.76 -4.90
N TYR A 161 -14.95 -4.64 -3.99
CA TYR A 161 -15.50 -5.99 -3.84
C TYR A 161 -16.85 -5.95 -3.12
N GLY A 162 -17.65 -7.01 -3.28
CA GLY A 162 -18.92 -7.16 -2.58
C GLY A 162 -19.98 -6.13 -2.97
N VAL A 163 -19.80 -5.41 -4.08
CA VAL A 163 -20.75 -4.40 -4.57
C VAL A 163 -21.04 -4.59 -6.04
N SER A 164 -22.32 -4.63 -6.39
CA SER A 164 -22.81 -4.66 -7.77
C SER A 164 -23.37 -3.30 -8.17
N VAL A 165 -23.55 -3.06 -9.48
CA VAL A 165 -24.00 -1.76 -10.01
C VAL A 165 -25.13 -1.94 -11.02
N GLU A 166 -26.30 -1.36 -10.73
CA GLU A 166 -27.43 -1.33 -11.66
C GLU A 166 -27.19 -0.33 -12.79
N ASN A 167 -26.78 0.90 -12.47
CA ASN A 167 -26.56 1.97 -13.43
C ASN A 167 -25.33 2.79 -13.04
N SER A 168 -24.41 2.98 -13.98
CA SER A 168 -23.19 3.76 -13.84
C SER A 168 -23.12 4.78 -14.97
N ASN A 169 -23.06 6.07 -14.62
CA ASN A 169 -23.14 7.18 -15.57
C ASN A 169 -22.03 8.21 -15.30
N TYR A 170 -21.09 8.33 -16.23
CA TYR A 170 -20.06 9.35 -16.21
C TYR A 170 -20.27 10.32 -17.37
N THR A 171 -20.16 11.61 -17.12
CA THR A 171 -20.18 12.63 -18.18
C THR A 171 -19.21 13.75 -17.86
N ILE A 172 -18.42 14.16 -18.86
CA ILE A 172 -17.54 15.32 -18.78
C ILE A 172 -17.80 16.26 -19.95
N THR A 173 -17.99 17.54 -19.63
CA THR A 173 -18.19 18.62 -20.59
C THR A 173 -17.07 19.64 -20.49
N TYR A 174 -16.68 20.22 -21.62
CA TYR A 174 -15.54 21.12 -21.73
C TYR A 174 -15.78 22.17 -22.82
N PRO A 175 -15.18 23.38 -22.71
CA PRO A 175 -15.61 24.53 -23.51
C PRO A 175 -14.99 24.55 -24.91
N SER A 176 -13.86 23.86 -25.12
CA SER A 176 -13.12 23.84 -26.38
C SER A 176 -12.21 22.61 -26.48
N ASN A 177 -11.74 22.30 -27.69
CA ASN A 177 -10.81 21.18 -27.92
C ASN A 177 -9.48 21.32 -27.16
N ASP A 178 -9.06 22.54 -26.83
CA ASP A 178 -7.82 22.78 -26.06
C ASP A 178 -7.91 22.28 -24.61
N LEU A 179 -9.12 22.13 -24.09
CA LEU A 179 -9.42 21.55 -22.77
C LEU A 179 -10.14 20.21 -22.88
N LYS A 180 -10.04 19.54 -24.04
CA LYS A 180 -10.58 18.19 -24.19
C LYS A 180 -9.83 17.25 -23.23
N PRO A 181 -10.51 16.55 -22.31
CA PRO A 181 -9.88 15.62 -21.39
C PRO A 181 -9.27 14.44 -22.16
N ILE A 182 -8.13 13.99 -21.67
CA ILE A 182 -7.47 12.76 -22.08
C ILE A 182 -8.00 11.68 -21.16
N ILE A 183 -8.67 10.68 -21.75
CA ILE A 183 -9.27 9.55 -21.02
C ILE A 183 -8.52 8.28 -21.43
N LYS A 184 -8.01 7.55 -20.43
CA LYS A 184 -7.51 6.19 -20.57
C LYS A 184 -8.60 5.24 -20.07
N GLU A 185 -9.09 4.40 -20.97
CA GLU A 185 -10.09 3.37 -20.70
C GLU A 185 -9.38 2.09 -20.24
N GLU A 186 -9.69 1.59 -19.05
CA GLU A 186 -8.99 0.46 -18.43
C GLU A 186 -9.98 -0.62 -18.00
N ASN A 187 -9.66 -1.87 -18.32
CA ASN A 187 -10.43 -3.06 -17.94
C ASN A 187 -11.93 -3.04 -18.33
N LEU A 188 -12.29 -2.34 -19.41
CA LEU A 188 -13.69 -2.24 -19.86
C LEU A 188 -14.16 -3.45 -20.69
N GLN A 189 -13.31 -4.46 -20.92
CA GLN A 189 -13.62 -5.60 -21.81
C GLN A 189 -14.67 -6.54 -21.20
N GLU A 190 -14.79 -6.56 -19.88
CA GLU A 190 -15.69 -7.44 -19.13
C GLU A 190 -17.02 -6.76 -18.74
N ILE A 191 -17.25 -5.52 -19.18
CA ILE A 191 -18.51 -4.81 -18.95
C ILE A 191 -19.12 -4.31 -20.26
N ASP A 192 -20.45 -4.34 -20.31
CA ASP A 192 -21.18 -3.66 -21.37
C ASP A 192 -21.22 -2.15 -21.05
N PHE A 193 -20.67 -1.34 -21.95
CA PHE A 193 -20.73 0.11 -21.83
C PHE A 193 -21.06 0.79 -23.16
N LYS A 194 -21.68 1.96 -23.07
CA LYS A 194 -21.95 2.84 -24.19
C LYS A 194 -21.18 4.14 -24.00
N LYS A 195 -20.38 4.48 -25.01
CA LYS A 195 -19.66 5.74 -25.13
C LYS A 195 -20.38 6.67 -26.11
N GLU A 196 -20.61 7.91 -25.69
CA GLU A 196 -21.10 8.99 -26.55
C GLU A 196 -20.09 10.13 -26.55
N GLU A 197 -19.78 10.64 -27.75
CA GLU A 197 -18.83 11.72 -27.94
C GLU A 197 -19.42 12.80 -28.84
N SER A 198 -19.30 14.04 -28.39
CA SER A 198 -19.58 15.24 -29.18
C SER A 198 -18.38 16.20 -29.08
N PRO A 199 -18.34 17.29 -29.85
CA PRO A 199 -17.22 18.22 -29.81
C PRO A 199 -16.88 18.78 -28.41
N THR A 200 -17.83 18.82 -27.48
CA THR A 200 -17.68 19.44 -26.15
C THR A 200 -18.14 18.52 -25.01
N MET A 201 -18.31 17.22 -25.26
CA MET A 201 -18.81 16.28 -24.26
C MET A 201 -18.34 14.85 -24.55
N LEU A 202 -17.95 14.15 -23.49
CA LEU A 202 -17.77 12.70 -23.45
C LEU A 202 -18.69 12.11 -22.38
N SER A 203 -19.37 11.02 -22.69
CA SER A 203 -20.24 10.31 -21.76
C SER A 203 -20.03 8.81 -21.86
N TYR A 204 -20.04 8.15 -20.71
CA TYR A 204 -19.95 6.70 -20.56
C TYR A 204 -21.10 6.24 -19.68
N THR A 205 -21.83 5.23 -20.15
CA THR A 205 -22.91 4.61 -19.40
C THR A 205 -22.72 3.10 -19.40
N SER A 206 -22.98 2.47 -18.26
CA SER A 206 -22.96 1.01 -18.10
C SER A 206 -24.06 0.59 -17.14
N SER A 207 -24.52 -0.65 -17.28
CA SER A 207 -25.62 -1.18 -16.46
C SER A 207 -25.44 -2.66 -16.19
N GLY A 208 -25.86 -3.12 -15.02
CA GLY A 208 -25.88 -4.54 -14.67
C GLY A 208 -24.50 -5.14 -14.42
N ILE A 209 -23.60 -4.39 -13.77
CA ILE A 209 -22.26 -4.89 -13.42
C ILE A 209 -22.37 -5.78 -12.18
N PRO A 210 -21.99 -7.07 -12.24
CA PRO A 210 -22.06 -7.98 -11.11
C PRO A 210 -21.02 -7.63 -10.02
N ALA A 211 -21.25 -8.13 -8.80
CA ALA A 211 -20.31 -7.95 -7.71
C ALA A 211 -19.01 -8.72 -7.93
N PHE A 212 -17.88 -8.06 -7.68
CA PHE A 212 -16.57 -8.70 -7.67
C PHE A 212 -16.34 -9.42 -6.35
N VAL A 213 -15.90 -10.68 -6.41
CA VAL A 213 -15.56 -11.48 -5.23
C VAL A 213 -14.08 -11.26 -4.88
N GLU A 214 -13.80 -10.98 -3.62
CA GLU A 214 -12.43 -10.88 -3.13
C GLU A 214 -11.78 -12.27 -3.08
N GLU A 215 -10.69 -12.45 -3.81
CA GLU A 215 -9.91 -13.67 -3.86
C GLU A 215 -8.54 -13.42 -3.25
N GLY A 216 -8.16 -14.21 -2.24
CA GLY A 216 -6.86 -14.11 -1.60
C GLY A 216 -5.72 -14.15 -2.61
N LEU A 217 -4.73 -13.29 -2.39
CA LEU A 217 -3.60 -13.03 -3.29
C LEU A 217 -4.01 -12.48 -4.67
N SER A 218 -5.22 -11.94 -4.86
CA SER A 218 -5.54 -11.23 -6.10
C SER A 218 -4.60 -10.03 -6.31
N PRO A 219 -4.40 -9.59 -7.56
CA PRO A 219 -3.82 -8.28 -7.82
C PRO A 219 -4.60 -7.16 -7.09
N PRO A 220 -4.01 -5.96 -6.96
CA PRO A 220 -4.71 -4.80 -6.41
C PRO A 220 -5.96 -4.49 -7.23
N PHE A 221 -7.07 -4.18 -6.58
CA PHE A 221 -8.38 -4.01 -7.23
C PHE A 221 -8.35 -3.03 -8.42
N GLN A 222 -7.59 -1.95 -8.29
CA GLN A 222 -7.43 -0.91 -9.31
C GLN A 222 -6.83 -1.43 -10.63
N THR A 223 -6.05 -2.52 -10.59
CA THR A 223 -5.38 -3.08 -11.77
C THR A 223 -6.31 -3.83 -12.70
N PHE A 224 -7.43 -4.36 -12.20
CA PHE A 224 -8.40 -5.12 -13.01
C PHE A 224 -9.83 -4.55 -12.96
N SER A 225 -10.10 -3.57 -12.09
CA SER A 225 -11.43 -2.95 -12.04
C SER A 225 -11.67 -2.05 -13.27
N PRO A 226 -12.89 -2.08 -13.85
CA PRO A 226 -13.24 -1.22 -14.97
C PRO A 226 -13.26 0.24 -14.52
N ARG A 227 -12.41 1.07 -15.13
CA ARG A 227 -12.23 2.47 -14.75
C ARG A 227 -11.89 3.37 -15.94
N LEU A 228 -12.06 4.67 -15.73
CA LEU A 228 -11.57 5.72 -16.60
C LEU A 228 -10.57 6.55 -15.81
N SER A 229 -9.32 6.54 -16.27
CA SER A 229 -8.35 7.53 -15.83
C SER A 229 -8.50 8.79 -16.66
N VAL A 230 -8.63 9.95 -16.02
CA VAL A 230 -9.01 11.21 -16.66
C VAL A 230 -8.03 12.29 -16.26
N ARG A 231 -7.53 13.05 -17.24
CA ARG A 231 -6.74 14.26 -16.99
C ARG A 231 -7.00 15.31 -18.05
N LEU A 232 -6.65 16.56 -17.77
CA LEU A 232 -6.63 17.62 -18.79
C LEU A 232 -5.22 17.81 -19.35
N PRO A 233 -5.07 18.11 -20.66
CA PRO A 233 -3.77 18.47 -21.24
C PRO A 233 -3.24 19.80 -20.69
N LYS A 234 -4.16 20.70 -20.32
CA LYS A 234 -3.91 21.98 -19.66
C LYS A 234 -4.74 22.06 -18.41
N PHE A 235 -4.12 22.39 -17.28
CA PHE A 235 -4.81 22.43 -16.01
C PHE A 235 -4.29 23.57 -15.13
N HIS A 236 -5.01 23.84 -14.06
CA HIS A 236 -4.66 24.76 -13.00
C HIS A 236 -4.58 23.99 -11.70
N TYR A 237 -3.47 24.12 -10.99
CA TYR A 237 -3.27 23.51 -9.69
C TYR A 237 -2.77 24.55 -8.70
N LYS A 238 -3.57 24.81 -7.65
CA LYS A 238 -3.22 25.66 -6.50
C LYS A 238 -2.56 27.01 -6.89
N GLY A 239 -3.08 27.68 -7.91
CA GLY A 239 -2.61 29.00 -8.36
C GLY A 239 -1.66 28.97 -9.56
N ILE A 240 -1.27 27.80 -10.06
CA ILE A 240 -0.29 27.63 -11.14
C ILE A 240 -0.95 26.92 -12.33
N ASP A 241 -0.80 27.48 -13.52
CA ASP A 241 -1.22 26.85 -14.77
C ASP A 241 -0.13 25.89 -15.28
N ALA A 242 -0.53 24.81 -15.93
CA ALA A 242 0.36 23.82 -16.52
C ALA A 242 -0.16 23.34 -17.87
N GLU A 243 0.76 22.93 -18.74
CA GLU A 243 0.48 22.19 -19.97
C GLU A 243 1.41 20.98 -20.03
N VAL A 244 0.85 19.77 -19.98
CA VAL A 244 1.60 18.53 -19.83
C VAL A 244 1.14 17.48 -20.83
N THR A 245 2.05 17.07 -21.71
CA THR A 245 1.81 16.05 -22.74
C THR A 245 2.49 14.72 -22.44
N ASP A 246 3.61 14.72 -21.74
CA ASP A 246 4.44 13.56 -21.40
C ASP A 246 5.06 13.70 -20.00
N TRP A 247 5.71 12.64 -19.52
CA TRP A 247 6.42 12.65 -18.23
C TRP A 247 7.56 13.66 -18.18
N LYS A 248 8.21 13.92 -19.33
CA LYS A 248 9.26 14.94 -19.43
C LYS A 248 8.73 16.32 -19.07
N GLY A 249 7.61 16.71 -19.67
CA GLY A 249 6.92 17.97 -19.41
C GLY A 249 6.40 18.05 -17.98
N LEU A 250 5.85 16.96 -17.43
CA LEU A 250 5.39 16.95 -16.04
C LEU A 250 6.52 17.19 -15.04
N GLY A 251 7.64 16.47 -15.19
CA GLY A 251 8.80 16.67 -14.33
C GLY A 251 9.43 18.06 -14.52
N GLY A 252 9.43 18.60 -15.74
CA GLY A 252 9.85 19.97 -16.00
C GLY A 252 9.00 21.00 -15.26
N TRP A 253 7.67 20.87 -15.31
CA TRP A 253 6.75 21.73 -14.56
C TRP A 253 6.97 21.62 -13.04
N ILE A 254 7.16 20.41 -12.50
CA ILE A 254 7.50 20.22 -11.07
C ILE A 254 8.81 20.96 -10.73
N GLN A 255 9.84 20.79 -11.56
CA GLN A 255 11.14 21.42 -11.35
C GLN A 255 11.05 22.95 -11.37
N ASP A 256 10.36 23.52 -12.35
CA ASP A 256 10.32 24.96 -12.59
C ASP A 256 9.37 25.68 -11.63
N GLU A 257 8.17 25.14 -11.40
CA GLU A 257 7.10 25.83 -10.66
C GLU A 257 7.05 25.45 -9.18
N LEU A 258 7.43 24.21 -8.83
CA LEU A 258 7.34 23.72 -7.45
C LEU A 258 8.68 23.76 -6.71
N LEU A 259 9.79 23.39 -7.38
CA LEU A 259 11.10 23.23 -6.73
C LEU A 259 12.01 24.45 -6.84
N SER A 260 11.88 25.26 -7.91
CA SER A 260 12.77 26.40 -8.16
C SER A 260 12.80 27.40 -6.99
N GLY A 261 14.01 27.79 -6.57
CA GLY A 261 14.24 28.71 -5.44
C GLY A 261 13.91 28.13 -4.05
N ARG A 262 13.47 26.87 -3.94
CA ARG A 262 13.14 26.23 -2.66
C ARG A 262 14.32 25.50 -2.04
N ASP A 263 15.44 25.35 -2.74
CA ASP A 263 16.63 24.61 -2.29
C ASP A 263 17.79 25.51 -1.82
N GLU A 264 17.49 26.78 -1.53
CA GLU A 264 18.46 27.73 -0.97
C GLU A 264 18.84 27.35 0.48
N LEU A 265 20.05 27.72 0.89
CA LEU A 265 20.60 27.49 2.23
C LEU A 265 21.34 28.73 2.71
N GLU A 266 21.35 28.95 4.02
CA GLU A 266 22.19 29.98 4.65
C GLU A 266 23.68 29.61 4.54
N GLU A 267 24.55 30.63 4.44
CA GLU A 267 26.01 30.44 4.34
C GLU A 267 26.60 29.65 5.51
N SER A 268 26.03 29.80 6.71
CA SER A 268 26.40 29.02 7.90
C SER A 268 26.14 27.52 7.70
N THR A 269 25.02 27.16 7.07
CA THR A 269 24.61 25.78 6.82
C THR A 269 25.42 25.16 5.69
N ILE A 270 25.71 25.93 4.63
CA ILE A 270 26.65 25.53 3.57
C ILE A 270 28.04 25.25 4.16
N SER A 271 28.54 26.15 5.02
CA SER A 271 29.84 25.98 5.69
C SER A 271 29.84 24.74 6.59
N LYS A 272 28.75 24.48 7.30
CA LYS A 272 28.59 23.28 8.13
C LYS A 272 28.61 22.00 7.30
N ALA A 273 27.86 21.95 6.20
CA ALA A 273 27.82 20.81 5.30
C ALA A 273 29.22 20.50 4.72
N LYS A 274 29.95 21.53 4.27
CA LYS A 274 31.32 21.40 3.76
C LYS A 274 32.30 20.90 4.82
N GLU A 275 32.18 21.36 6.07
CA GLU A 275 33.04 20.88 7.15
C GLU A 275 32.74 19.41 7.52
N LEU A 276 31.47 18.97 7.47
CA LEU A 276 31.10 17.57 7.75
C LEU A 276 31.78 16.57 6.81
N VAL A 277 32.02 16.96 5.56
CA VAL A 277 32.60 16.09 4.53
C VAL A 277 34.04 16.45 4.17
N LYS A 278 34.71 17.24 5.00
CA LYS A 278 36.07 17.71 4.74
C LYS A 278 37.06 16.56 4.60
N GLY A 279 37.76 16.54 3.47
CA GLY A 279 38.73 15.48 3.15
C GLY A 279 38.11 14.20 2.59
N ILE A 280 36.80 14.19 2.32
CA ILE A 280 36.11 13.11 1.61
C ILE A 280 35.94 13.51 0.15
N ASP A 281 36.49 12.72 -0.75
CA ASP A 281 36.41 12.98 -2.20
C ASP A 281 35.24 12.23 -2.86
N ASP A 282 34.90 11.04 -2.37
CA ASP A 282 33.84 10.20 -2.95
C ASP A 282 32.44 10.76 -2.67
N ASP A 283 31.67 10.99 -3.73
CA ASP A 283 30.36 11.64 -3.65
C ASP A 283 29.31 10.80 -2.90
N LEU A 284 29.41 9.48 -2.95
CA LEU A 284 28.49 8.59 -2.24
C LEU A 284 28.76 8.63 -0.73
N GLU A 285 30.03 8.65 -0.32
CA GLU A 285 30.40 8.82 1.09
C GLU A 285 30.01 10.20 1.63
N LYS A 286 30.17 11.28 0.83
CA LYS A 286 29.62 12.59 1.20
C LYS A 286 28.11 12.52 1.40
N ALA A 287 27.40 11.87 0.48
CA ALA A 287 25.95 11.77 0.53
C ALA A 287 25.46 11.05 1.79
N LYS A 288 26.13 9.96 2.15
CA LYS A 288 25.85 9.19 3.36
C LYS A 288 26.07 9.99 4.64
N ILE A 289 27.14 10.79 4.72
CA ILE A 289 27.40 11.69 5.86
C ILE A 289 26.30 12.75 5.98
N ILE A 290 25.91 13.37 4.86
CA ILE A 290 24.84 14.37 4.83
C ILE A 290 23.49 13.76 5.21
N TYR A 291 23.15 12.58 4.68
CA TYR A 291 21.94 11.87 5.05
C TYR A 291 21.88 11.61 6.55
N LYS A 292 22.97 11.10 7.14
CA LYS A 292 23.06 10.88 8.60
C LYS A 292 22.88 12.18 9.38
N TYR A 293 23.47 13.28 8.91
CA TYR A 293 23.26 14.60 9.51
C TYR A 293 21.78 15.00 9.50
N VAL A 294 21.07 14.81 8.39
CA VAL A 294 19.63 15.09 8.30
C VAL A 294 18.85 14.22 9.28
N GLN A 295 19.08 12.90 9.31
CA GLN A 295 18.42 11.98 10.26
C GLN A 295 18.59 12.41 11.72
N ASP A 296 19.78 12.89 12.10
CA ASP A 296 20.08 13.30 13.47
C ASP A 296 19.52 14.68 13.85
N ASN A 297 19.31 15.55 12.86
CA ASN A 297 19.03 16.98 13.09
C ASN A 297 17.63 17.42 12.67
N THR A 298 16.84 16.56 12.04
CA THR A 298 15.46 16.87 11.66
C THR A 298 14.46 15.91 12.30
N ARG A 299 13.17 16.14 12.07
CA ARG A 299 12.07 15.22 12.39
C ARG A 299 11.08 15.21 11.24
N TYR A 300 10.53 14.04 10.95
CA TYR A 300 9.40 13.95 10.05
C TYR A 300 8.13 14.45 10.72
N ILE A 301 7.43 15.39 10.07
CA ILE A 301 6.11 15.87 10.45
C ILE A 301 5.32 16.07 9.14
N SER A 302 4.26 15.28 8.94
CA SER A 302 3.40 15.46 7.77
C SER A 302 2.57 16.74 7.89
N VAL A 303 2.71 17.60 6.88
CA VAL A 303 2.03 18.90 6.74
C VAL A 303 1.55 19.01 5.29
N GLN A 304 0.22 19.01 5.07
CA GLN A 304 -0.37 19.20 3.73
C GLN A 304 -1.29 20.42 3.80
N ILE A 305 -0.81 21.57 3.32
CA ILE A 305 -1.59 22.82 3.30
C ILE A 305 -1.46 23.47 1.93
N GLY A 306 -2.57 23.68 1.23
CA GLY A 306 -2.65 24.35 -0.05
C GLY A 306 -1.75 23.72 -1.11
N ILE A 307 -0.91 24.53 -1.77
CA ILE A 307 0.09 24.04 -2.73
C ILE A 307 1.13 23.11 -2.09
N GLY A 308 1.27 23.17 -0.76
CA GLY A 308 2.12 22.30 0.05
C GLY A 308 1.74 20.82 -0.04
N GLY A 309 0.64 20.45 -0.70
CA GLY A 309 0.38 19.07 -1.13
C GLY A 309 1.45 18.53 -2.09
N LEU A 310 1.98 19.36 -3.00
CA LEU A 310 3.02 19.00 -3.98
C LEU A 310 4.30 19.82 -3.88
N GLN A 311 4.25 21.05 -3.38
CA GLN A 311 5.41 21.92 -3.22
C GLN A 311 6.11 21.66 -1.88
N PRO A 312 7.44 21.47 -1.85
CA PRO A 312 8.17 21.37 -0.59
C PRO A 312 8.23 22.72 0.15
N ILE A 313 8.20 22.66 1.47
CA ILE A 313 8.71 23.75 2.31
C ILE A 313 10.18 24.06 1.92
N SER A 314 10.58 25.33 1.98
CA SER A 314 11.94 25.72 1.58
C SER A 314 13.00 25.13 2.50
N ALA A 315 14.16 24.83 1.93
CA ALA A 315 15.30 24.27 2.65
C ALA A 315 15.78 25.19 3.79
N ILE A 316 15.77 26.52 3.60
CA ILE A 316 16.02 27.50 4.69
C ILE A 316 15.06 27.30 5.86
N GLU A 317 13.76 27.12 5.62
CA GLU A 317 12.80 27.00 6.71
C GLU A 317 12.92 25.64 7.40
N VAL A 318 13.11 24.54 6.65
CA VAL A 318 13.42 23.21 7.24
C VAL A 318 14.66 23.29 8.12
N ASP A 319 15.71 23.97 7.66
CA ASP A 319 16.94 24.15 8.43
C ASP A 319 16.72 24.95 9.71
N LYS A 320 15.79 25.90 9.71
CA LYS A 320 15.48 26.72 10.89
C LYS A 320 14.59 25.99 11.89
N VAL A 321 13.55 25.30 11.42
CA VAL A 321 12.54 24.65 12.28
C VAL A 321 12.88 23.21 12.63
N LYS A 322 13.83 22.61 11.91
CA LYS A 322 14.33 21.23 12.12
C LYS A 322 13.24 20.17 11.99
N TYR A 323 12.24 20.39 11.14
CA TYR A 323 11.26 19.38 10.73
C TYR A 323 10.78 19.61 9.30
N GLY A 324 10.23 18.56 8.69
CA GLY A 324 9.59 18.62 7.36
C GLY A 324 8.80 17.35 7.06
N ASP A 325 7.97 17.40 6.04
CA ASP A 325 7.30 16.23 5.46
C ASP A 325 8.20 15.56 4.40
N CYS A 326 7.65 14.64 3.60
CA CYS A 326 8.44 13.90 2.60
C CYS A 326 9.11 14.81 1.56
N LYS A 327 8.36 15.81 1.11
CA LYS A 327 8.81 16.80 0.14
C LYS A 327 9.87 17.71 0.75
N GLY A 328 9.59 18.25 1.94
CA GLY A 328 10.48 19.15 2.66
C GLY A 328 11.83 18.53 3.01
N LEU A 329 11.84 17.33 3.60
CA LEU A 329 13.08 16.66 3.98
C LEU A 329 13.89 16.20 2.78
N THR A 330 13.23 15.74 1.71
CA THR A 330 13.92 15.40 0.44
C THR A 330 14.55 16.64 -0.18
N ASN A 331 13.82 17.75 -0.28
CA ASN A 331 14.32 19.00 -0.85
C ASN A 331 15.46 19.60 -0.02
N TYR A 332 15.36 19.57 1.31
CA TYR A 332 16.45 20.01 2.20
C TYR A 332 17.71 19.14 2.06
N THR A 333 17.54 17.82 1.96
CA THR A 333 18.66 16.90 1.74
C THR A 333 19.32 17.16 0.38
N LYS A 334 18.53 17.32 -0.70
CA LYS A 334 19.00 17.72 -2.04
C LYS A 334 19.83 19.01 -1.98
N ALA A 335 19.36 20.02 -1.26
CA ALA A 335 20.04 21.29 -1.08
C ALA A 335 21.42 21.13 -0.39
N LEU A 336 21.48 20.33 0.68
CA LEU A 336 22.73 20.05 1.40
C LEU A 336 23.73 19.27 0.53
N LEU A 337 23.26 18.30 -0.25
CA LEU A 337 24.10 17.54 -1.19
C LEU A 337 24.68 18.45 -2.27
N ARG A 338 23.86 19.33 -2.85
CA ARG A 338 24.32 20.34 -3.82
C ARG A 338 25.42 21.23 -3.23
N ALA A 339 25.29 21.65 -1.96
CA ALA A 339 26.28 22.50 -1.29
C ALA A 339 27.67 21.85 -1.14
N VAL A 340 27.75 20.52 -1.19
CA VAL A 340 28.99 19.73 -1.14
C VAL A 340 29.38 19.11 -2.49
N GLY A 341 28.70 19.51 -3.57
CA GLY A 341 29.01 19.09 -4.94
C GLY A 341 28.47 17.71 -5.33
N VAL A 342 27.52 17.16 -4.56
CA VAL A 342 26.88 15.88 -4.87
C VAL A 342 25.60 16.13 -5.66
N GLU A 343 25.50 15.51 -6.83
CA GLU A 343 24.29 15.55 -7.66
C GLU A 343 23.18 14.67 -7.08
N SER A 344 21.94 15.14 -7.10
CA SER A 344 20.76 14.39 -6.66
C SER A 344 19.46 14.97 -7.22
N TYR A 345 18.45 14.12 -7.38
CA TYR A 345 17.18 14.44 -8.02
C TYR A 345 15.99 14.13 -7.11
N TYR A 346 15.01 15.03 -7.11
CA TYR A 346 13.74 14.85 -6.42
C TYR A 346 12.94 13.78 -7.14
N THR A 347 12.38 12.81 -6.44
CA THR A 347 11.73 11.65 -7.07
C THR A 347 10.37 11.39 -6.45
N VAL A 348 9.32 11.34 -7.27
CA VAL A 348 7.94 11.07 -6.83
C VAL A 348 7.64 9.59 -6.99
N VAL A 349 7.04 8.98 -5.96
CA VAL A 349 6.73 7.55 -5.90
C VAL A 349 5.35 7.30 -5.28
N GLU A 350 4.65 6.27 -5.75
CA GLU A 350 3.47 5.74 -5.08
C GLU A 350 3.92 4.77 -3.98
N SER A 351 3.97 5.26 -2.75
CA SER A 351 4.39 4.48 -1.59
C SER A 351 3.24 3.67 -0.98
N GLY A 352 3.58 2.61 -0.26
CA GLY A 352 2.62 1.81 0.50
C GLY A 352 2.99 0.33 0.54
N ARG A 353 2.10 -0.49 1.11
CA ARG A 353 2.33 -1.96 1.17
C ARG A 353 2.22 -2.61 -0.20
N THR A 354 1.26 -2.13 -0.98
CA THR A 354 1.00 -2.57 -2.36
C THR A 354 1.98 -1.90 -3.30
N LYS A 355 2.54 -2.66 -4.24
CA LYS A 355 3.34 -2.11 -5.33
C LYS A 355 2.43 -1.58 -6.42
N VAL A 356 2.57 -0.29 -6.73
CA VAL A 356 1.80 0.41 -7.77
C VAL A 356 2.81 1.17 -8.62
N ASP A 357 2.81 0.89 -9.91
CA ASP A 357 3.67 1.52 -10.89
C ASP A 357 3.00 2.79 -11.45
N PHE A 358 3.83 3.75 -11.85
CA PHE A 358 3.37 4.85 -12.69
C PHE A 358 3.03 4.33 -14.10
N GLU A 359 1.93 4.83 -14.66
CA GLU A 359 1.45 4.52 -16.00
C GLU A 359 2.29 5.26 -17.06
N GLU A 360 3.11 4.52 -17.81
CA GLU A 360 4.11 5.09 -18.72
C GLU A 360 3.53 6.05 -19.79
N ASP A 361 2.30 5.82 -20.24
CA ASP A 361 1.63 6.59 -21.28
C ASP A 361 0.63 7.63 -20.75
N PHE A 362 0.54 7.79 -19.42
CA PHE A 362 -0.46 8.67 -18.79
C PHE A 362 0.19 9.59 -17.75
N PRO A 363 0.86 10.69 -18.15
CA PRO A 363 1.46 11.63 -17.20
C PRO A 363 0.38 12.40 -16.44
N ASP A 364 0.19 12.05 -15.17
CA ASP A 364 -0.85 12.62 -14.31
C ASP A 364 -0.26 13.04 -12.95
N LEU A 365 -0.72 14.18 -12.44
CA LEU A 365 -0.37 14.66 -11.09
C LEU A 365 -0.93 13.78 -9.97
N LEU A 366 -1.97 12.99 -10.26
CA LEU A 366 -2.57 12.07 -9.29
C LEU A 366 -1.72 10.82 -9.02
N GLN A 367 -0.63 10.62 -9.77
CA GLN A 367 0.26 9.47 -9.55
C GLN A 367 1.39 9.84 -8.61
N GLY A 368 1.50 9.07 -7.52
CA GLY A 368 2.48 9.27 -6.47
C GLY A 368 1.90 9.99 -5.26
N ASN A 369 2.26 9.47 -4.09
CA ASN A 369 1.81 9.96 -2.80
C ASN A 369 2.98 10.29 -1.85
N HIS A 370 4.22 10.05 -2.30
CA HIS A 370 5.43 10.20 -1.51
C HIS A 370 6.62 10.65 -2.37
N VAL A 371 7.67 11.11 -1.70
CA VAL A 371 8.86 11.67 -2.34
C VAL A 371 10.12 11.16 -1.67
N ILE A 372 11.05 10.67 -2.51
CA ILE A 372 12.39 10.21 -2.14
C ILE A 372 13.44 10.93 -2.98
N LEU A 373 14.72 10.64 -2.70
CA LEU A 373 15.85 11.21 -3.42
C LEU A 373 16.56 10.14 -4.28
N ALA A 374 16.90 10.51 -5.52
CA ALA A 374 17.72 9.69 -6.42
C ALA A 374 19.11 10.32 -6.56
N ILE A 375 20.16 9.56 -6.29
CA ILE A 375 21.55 10.02 -6.36
C ILE A 375 22.26 9.27 -7.51
N PRO A 376 22.55 9.91 -8.65
CA PRO A 376 23.29 9.27 -9.72
C PRO A 376 24.74 8.99 -9.27
N TYR A 377 25.18 7.74 -9.35
CA TYR A 377 26.54 7.35 -9.02
C TYR A 377 26.99 6.15 -9.84
N LYS A 378 28.06 6.32 -10.63
CA LYS A 378 28.68 5.28 -11.48
C LYS A 378 27.67 4.55 -12.41
N GLY A 379 26.74 5.30 -13.00
CA GLY A 379 25.81 4.79 -14.01
C GLY A 379 24.54 4.13 -13.47
N LYS A 380 24.24 4.28 -12.18
CA LYS A 380 22.98 3.86 -11.55
C LYS A 380 22.51 4.91 -10.53
N TYR A 381 21.26 4.78 -10.10
CA TYR A 381 20.72 5.58 -8.99
C TYR A 381 20.91 4.85 -7.65
N TYR A 382 21.22 5.64 -6.62
CA TYR A 382 21.05 5.25 -5.22
C TYR A 382 19.82 5.96 -4.68
N TRP A 383 18.88 5.18 -4.16
CA TRP A 383 17.61 5.68 -3.64
C TRP A 383 17.72 5.95 -2.15
N VAL A 384 17.25 7.11 -1.71
CA VAL A 384 17.31 7.53 -0.32
C VAL A 384 15.97 8.07 0.12
N ASP A 385 15.36 7.43 1.12
CA ASP A 385 14.19 7.95 1.80
C ASP A 385 14.61 8.92 2.91
N CYS A 386 14.42 10.21 2.65
CA CYS A 386 14.76 11.31 3.56
C CYS A 386 13.80 11.45 4.75
N THR A 387 12.76 10.62 4.83
CA THR A 387 11.75 10.66 5.91
C THR A 387 12.05 9.70 7.06
N SER A 388 12.87 8.69 6.80
CA SER A 388 13.28 7.73 7.81
C SER A 388 14.46 8.24 8.63
N GLN A 389 14.30 8.28 9.96
CA GLN A 389 15.39 8.62 10.88
C GLN A 389 16.29 7.45 11.25
N ILE A 390 16.00 6.26 10.72
CA ILE A 390 16.59 5.02 11.20
C ILE A 390 17.08 4.08 10.08
N HIS A 391 16.52 4.20 8.86
CA HIS A 391 16.93 3.39 7.72
C HIS A 391 18.41 3.64 7.37
N PRO A 392 19.14 2.58 6.97
CA PRO A 392 20.44 2.74 6.35
C PRO A 392 20.40 3.59 5.08
N PHE A 393 21.50 4.27 4.79
CA PHE A 393 21.66 4.99 3.52
C PHE A 393 21.60 4.01 2.34
N GLY A 394 20.81 4.34 1.31
CA GLY A 394 20.63 3.47 0.14
C GLY A 394 19.65 2.30 0.35
N PHE A 395 18.92 2.27 1.47
CA PHE A 395 17.88 1.28 1.74
C PHE A 395 16.51 1.95 1.84
N ILE A 396 15.57 1.53 1.00
CA ILE A 396 14.24 2.16 0.85
C ILE A 396 13.08 1.29 1.35
N GLY A 397 13.39 0.08 1.82
CA GLY A 397 12.41 -0.81 2.44
C GLY A 397 11.30 -1.28 1.49
N ASP A 398 10.29 -1.94 2.05
CA ASP A 398 9.12 -2.39 1.27
C ASP A 398 8.12 -1.26 0.92
N PHE A 399 8.36 -0.09 1.50
CA PHE A 399 7.52 1.09 1.34
C PHE A 399 7.61 1.69 -0.06
N THR A 400 8.80 1.66 -0.70
CA THR A 400 9.06 2.29 -2.02
C THR A 400 9.94 1.47 -2.99
N ASP A 401 10.30 0.22 -2.65
CA ASP A 401 11.00 -0.72 -3.56
C ASP A 401 10.19 -1.13 -4.81
N ASP A 402 10.88 -1.58 -5.85
CA ASP A 402 10.32 -2.25 -7.03
C ASP A 402 9.08 -1.57 -7.65
N ARG A 403 9.16 -0.26 -7.89
CA ARG A 403 8.10 0.54 -8.51
C ARG A 403 8.64 1.46 -9.60
N MET A 404 7.84 1.74 -10.62
CA MET A 404 8.10 2.84 -11.56
C MET A 404 7.84 4.18 -10.88
N VAL A 405 8.84 5.07 -10.90
CA VAL A 405 8.84 6.38 -10.22
C VAL A 405 9.20 7.50 -11.19
N LEU A 406 8.79 8.73 -10.87
CA LEU A 406 9.14 9.93 -11.63
C LEU A 406 10.35 10.63 -11.01
N VAL A 407 11.51 10.51 -11.66
CA VAL A 407 12.72 11.26 -11.32
C VAL A 407 12.66 12.64 -11.99
N VAL A 408 12.78 13.70 -11.18
CA VAL A 408 12.74 15.09 -11.65
C VAL A 408 14.16 15.60 -11.86
N THR A 409 14.60 15.58 -13.12
CA THR A 409 15.93 16.01 -13.57
C THR A 409 15.91 17.46 -14.06
N PRO A 410 17.08 18.11 -14.24
CA PRO A 410 17.15 19.43 -14.88
C PRO A 410 16.60 19.46 -16.32
N ASP A 411 16.56 18.33 -17.01
CA ASP A 411 16.06 18.22 -18.39
C ASP A 411 14.57 17.84 -18.46
N GLY A 412 13.91 17.66 -17.31
CA GLY A 412 12.52 17.25 -17.17
C GLY A 412 12.35 15.93 -16.41
N GLY A 413 11.17 15.32 -16.51
CA GLY A 413 10.86 14.05 -15.86
C GLY A 413 11.34 12.80 -16.61
N GLU A 414 11.81 11.82 -15.86
CA GLU A 414 12.20 10.49 -16.33
C GLU A 414 11.49 9.42 -15.49
N LEU A 415 10.94 8.38 -16.14
CA LEU A 415 10.41 7.22 -15.44
C LEU A 415 11.50 6.16 -15.25
N VAL A 416 11.73 5.75 -14.01
CA VAL A 416 12.77 4.78 -13.63
C VAL A 416 12.19 3.77 -12.65
N ARG A 417 12.65 2.52 -12.65
CA ARG A 417 12.29 1.53 -11.64
C ARG A 417 13.24 1.61 -10.44
N THR A 418 12.70 1.64 -9.22
CA THR A 418 13.50 1.56 -7.98
C THR A 418 14.11 0.18 -7.77
N ASP A 419 15.08 0.08 -6.87
CA ASP A 419 15.70 -1.21 -6.52
C ASP A 419 14.66 -2.20 -5.99
N SER A 420 14.87 -3.49 -6.24
CA SER A 420 14.02 -4.57 -5.77
C SER A 420 14.82 -5.57 -4.93
N TYR A 421 14.19 -6.14 -3.89
CA TYR A 421 14.79 -7.16 -3.05
C TYR A 421 14.23 -8.53 -3.45
N LEU A 422 14.74 -9.10 -4.56
CA LEU A 422 14.19 -10.34 -5.11
C LEU A 422 14.85 -11.57 -4.50
N ASP A 423 14.03 -12.57 -4.20
CA ASP A 423 14.42 -13.93 -3.85
C ASP A 423 15.53 -14.01 -2.77
N ILE A 424 16.78 -14.23 -3.18
CA ILE A 424 17.93 -14.41 -2.29
C ILE A 424 18.37 -13.12 -1.60
N ASP A 425 18.01 -11.96 -2.15
CA ASP A 425 18.30 -10.65 -1.57
C ASP A 425 17.31 -10.31 -0.44
N ASN A 426 16.17 -11.02 -0.37
CA ASN A 426 15.18 -10.93 0.69
C ASN A 426 15.22 -12.16 1.62
N ALA A 427 16.33 -12.30 2.35
CA ALA A 427 16.67 -13.54 3.03
C ALA A 427 16.55 -13.51 4.57
N GLN A 428 16.26 -14.69 5.13
CA GLN A 428 16.38 -14.99 6.55
C GLN A 428 17.24 -16.25 6.73
N TYR A 429 18.22 -16.16 7.63
CA TYR A 429 19.07 -17.28 8.01
C TYR A 429 18.90 -17.56 9.49
N ILE A 430 18.44 -18.76 9.85
CA ILE A 430 18.34 -19.19 11.24
C ILE A 430 19.42 -20.22 11.55
N LYS A 431 20.17 -19.98 12.63
CA LYS A 431 21.01 -20.99 13.27
C LYS A 431 20.60 -21.15 14.72
N ALA A 432 20.08 -22.32 15.06
CA ALA A 432 19.55 -22.58 16.39
C ALA A 432 20.16 -23.83 17.03
N ASN A 433 20.17 -23.85 18.34
CA ASN A 433 20.41 -25.04 19.14
C ASN A 433 19.38 -25.11 20.26
N TYR A 434 18.74 -26.25 20.45
CA TYR A 434 17.88 -26.46 21.61
C TYR A 434 18.04 -27.85 22.22
N LYS A 435 17.91 -27.89 23.54
CA LYS A 435 17.99 -29.10 24.35
C LYS A 435 16.62 -29.41 24.90
N ILE A 436 16.18 -30.65 24.74
CA ILE A 436 14.98 -31.15 25.40
C ILE A 436 15.38 -31.61 26.80
N LEU A 437 14.56 -31.27 27.79
CA LEU A 437 14.75 -31.65 29.18
C LEU A 437 13.78 -32.79 29.57
N ASP A 438 14.09 -33.52 30.65
CA ASP A 438 13.26 -34.64 31.14
C ASP A 438 11.81 -34.24 31.48
N ASN A 439 11.59 -32.97 31.82
CA ASN A 439 10.27 -32.39 32.11
C ASN A 439 9.53 -31.94 30.84
N LEU A 440 10.01 -32.30 29.63
CA LEU A 440 9.44 -31.97 28.32
C LEU A 440 9.54 -30.49 27.92
N SER A 441 10.29 -29.68 28.67
CA SER A 441 10.63 -28.32 28.24
C SER A 441 11.83 -28.31 27.29
N ILE A 442 12.04 -27.17 26.62
CA ILE A 442 13.27 -26.89 25.88
C ILE A 442 14.00 -25.68 26.46
N ASP A 443 15.33 -25.72 26.37
CA ASP A 443 16.21 -24.57 26.50
C ASP A 443 16.90 -24.34 25.15
N ALA A 444 16.83 -23.13 24.62
CA ALA A 444 17.26 -22.81 23.27
C ALA A 444 18.07 -21.53 23.16
N GLN A 445 18.99 -21.52 22.20
CA GLN A 445 19.63 -20.32 21.67
C GLN A 445 19.36 -20.27 20.17
N VAL A 446 18.90 -19.12 19.69
CA VAL A 446 18.52 -18.91 18.29
C VAL A 446 19.22 -17.66 17.78
N ALA A 447 19.99 -17.80 16.69
CA ALA A 447 20.53 -16.69 15.92
C ALA A 447 19.72 -16.52 14.62
N ILE A 448 19.25 -15.32 14.33
CA ILE A 448 18.47 -14.97 13.13
C ILE A 448 19.17 -13.82 12.42
N GLU A 449 19.61 -14.00 11.17
CA GLU A 449 20.13 -12.93 10.31
C GLU A 449 19.11 -12.63 9.21
N THR A 450 18.69 -11.38 9.08
CA THR A 450 17.73 -10.93 8.04
C THR A 450 18.31 -9.89 7.09
N LYS A 451 17.88 -9.93 5.82
CA LYS A 451 18.27 -9.02 4.70
C LYS A 451 17.05 -8.59 3.88
N GLY A 452 17.20 -7.56 3.05
CA GLY A 452 16.13 -7.06 2.18
C GLY A 452 14.92 -6.56 2.96
N THR A 453 13.70 -6.85 2.52
CA THR A 453 12.50 -6.45 3.28
C THR A 453 12.34 -7.24 4.59
N GLN A 454 12.96 -8.42 4.72
CA GLN A 454 13.00 -9.13 6.00
C GLN A 454 13.84 -8.35 7.04
N TYR A 455 14.90 -7.64 6.65
CA TYR A 455 15.62 -6.72 7.54
C TYR A 455 14.71 -5.61 8.05
N ASP A 456 13.93 -5.01 7.15
CA ASP A 456 13.04 -3.86 7.42
C ASP A 456 12.06 -4.14 8.57
N ASN A 457 11.53 -5.36 8.59
CA ASN A 457 10.59 -5.83 9.62
C ASN A 457 11.24 -6.08 10.99
N ARG A 458 12.58 -6.13 11.10
CA ARG A 458 13.30 -6.59 12.29
C ARG A 458 14.12 -5.52 12.99
N PHE A 459 14.82 -4.67 12.25
CA PHE A 459 15.88 -3.83 12.83
C PHE A 459 15.35 -2.82 13.87
N VAL A 460 14.05 -2.50 13.83
CA VAL A 460 13.37 -1.64 14.82
C VAL A 460 13.41 -2.20 16.25
N LEU A 461 13.64 -3.51 16.41
CA LEU A 461 13.77 -4.16 17.72
C LEU A 461 14.91 -3.57 18.56
N GLU A 462 16.00 -3.12 17.95
CA GLU A 462 17.13 -2.52 18.67
C GLU A 462 16.76 -1.25 19.45
N ARG A 463 15.65 -0.59 19.07
CA ARG A 463 15.13 0.65 19.66
C ARG A 463 13.88 0.44 20.50
N SER A 464 13.39 -0.80 20.58
CA SER A 464 12.14 -1.14 21.27
C SER A 464 12.37 -1.32 22.77
N SER A 465 11.30 -1.20 23.56
CA SER A 465 11.38 -1.46 25.00
C SER A 465 11.57 -2.97 25.27
N GLN A 466 12.08 -3.32 26.45
CA GLN A 466 12.25 -4.74 26.83
C GLN A 466 10.93 -5.52 26.80
N ASP A 467 9.83 -4.88 27.19
CA ASP A 467 8.50 -5.52 27.18
C ASP A 467 7.99 -5.74 25.76
N ASP A 468 8.21 -4.77 24.86
CA ASP A 468 7.85 -4.90 23.44
C ASP A 468 8.68 -5.99 22.75
N ILE A 469 9.98 -6.09 23.04
CA ILE A 469 10.86 -7.14 22.50
C ILE A 469 10.38 -8.53 22.96
N LYS A 470 10.08 -8.68 24.26
CA LYS A 470 9.55 -9.95 24.78
C LYS A 470 8.20 -10.31 24.20
N LYS A 471 7.33 -9.32 23.98
CA LYS A 471 6.04 -9.51 23.31
C LYS A 471 6.24 -9.93 21.85
N TYR A 472 7.12 -9.24 21.13
CA TYR A 472 7.46 -9.53 19.74
C TYR A 472 7.85 -11.00 19.57
N TYR A 473 8.77 -11.52 20.38
CA TYR A 473 9.20 -12.92 20.25
C TYR A 473 8.11 -13.94 20.62
N LYS A 474 7.17 -13.58 21.50
CA LYS A 474 6.01 -14.42 21.79
C LYS A 474 5.02 -14.46 20.62
N ASP A 475 4.84 -13.33 19.94
CA ASP A 475 3.99 -13.25 18.76
C ASP A 475 4.68 -13.91 17.54
N PHE A 476 6.00 -13.77 17.41
CA PHE A 476 6.79 -14.37 16.33
C PHE A 476 6.88 -15.91 16.44
N TRP A 477 6.99 -16.44 17.66
CA TRP A 477 6.97 -17.88 17.95
C TRP A 477 5.69 -18.30 18.67
N ASP A 478 4.54 -17.83 18.19
CA ASP A 478 3.22 -18.15 18.74
C ASP A 478 2.88 -19.65 18.69
N ASN A 479 3.57 -20.40 17.82
CA ASN A 479 3.53 -21.85 17.72
C ASN A 479 4.16 -22.56 18.95
N ILE A 480 4.95 -21.85 19.75
CA ILE A 480 5.66 -22.39 20.93
C ILE A 480 4.93 -21.98 22.22
N ASN A 481 4.17 -22.93 22.77
CA ASN A 481 3.47 -22.71 24.04
C ASN A 481 4.44 -22.56 25.22
N GLY A 482 4.11 -21.65 26.14
CA GLY A 482 4.88 -21.47 27.38
C GLY A 482 6.28 -20.90 27.17
N LEU A 483 6.50 -20.16 26.08
CA LEU A 483 7.76 -19.51 25.73
C LEU A 483 8.12 -18.36 26.70
N GLU A 484 9.36 -18.38 27.17
CA GLU A 484 9.97 -17.39 28.04
C GLU A 484 11.34 -16.99 27.49
N VAL A 485 11.48 -15.72 27.10
CA VAL A 485 12.75 -15.14 26.64
C VAL A 485 13.57 -14.71 27.84
N SER A 486 14.72 -15.35 28.04
CA SER A 486 15.62 -15.06 29.16
C SER A 486 16.61 -13.95 28.85
N ASP A 487 17.14 -13.91 27.61
CA ASP A 487 18.17 -12.96 27.20
C ASP A 487 18.15 -12.76 25.69
N TYR A 488 18.62 -11.61 25.22
CA TYR A 488 18.71 -11.30 23.79
C TYR A 488 19.78 -10.23 23.49
N SER A 489 20.34 -10.27 22.29
CA SER A 489 21.25 -9.25 21.77
C SER A 489 21.03 -9.01 20.28
N PHE A 490 21.34 -7.79 19.83
CA PHE A 490 21.18 -7.34 18.45
C PHE A 490 22.51 -6.85 17.87
N ASP A 491 22.76 -7.16 16.60
CA ASP A 491 23.83 -6.59 15.79
C ASP A 491 23.23 -6.05 14.48
N ASN A 492 23.32 -4.74 14.27
CA ASN A 492 22.75 -4.05 13.12
C ASN A 492 23.86 -3.50 12.21
N ASP A 493 24.22 -4.28 11.20
CA ASP A 493 25.18 -3.88 10.17
C ASP A 493 24.44 -3.09 9.08
N LYS A 494 24.42 -1.76 9.24
CA LYS A 494 23.77 -0.83 8.30
C LYS A 494 24.51 -0.70 6.97
N GLU A 495 25.77 -1.13 6.87
CA GLU A 495 26.50 -1.11 5.60
C GLU A 495 26.07 -2.27 4.71
N LYS A 496 25.91 -3.46 5.32
CA LYS A 496 25.42 -4.65 4.62
C LYS A 496 23.89 -4.74 4.58
N VAL A 497 23.21 -3.86 5.32
CA VAL A 497 21.76 -3.90 5.55
C VAL A 497 21.36 -5.29 6.03
N SER A 498 22.00 -5.72 7.12
CA SER A 498 21.74 -7.01 7.76
C SER A 498 21.56 -6.83 9.26
N PHE A 499 20.55 -7.51 9.80
CA PHE A 499 20.22 -7.46 11.22
C PHE A 499 20.31 -8.85 11.80
N THR A 500 21.12 -9.01 12.83
CA THR A 500 21.32 -10.28 13.52
C THR A 500 20.76 -10.21 14.93
N GLU A 501 19.85 -11.13 15.23
CA GLU A 501 19.24 -11.34 16.55
C GLU A 501 19.87 -12.59 17.16
N THR A 502 20.27 -12.53 18.43
CA THR A 502 20.60 -13.74 19.21
C THR A 502 19.69 -13.78 20.42
N VAL A 503 18.89 -14.84 20.55
CA VAL A 503 17.85 -14.96 21.57
C VAL A 503 18.05 -16.25 22.36
N ASN A 504 18.14 -16.12 23.68
CA ASN A 504 18.10 -17.24 24.60
C ASN A 504 16.68 -17.35 25.17
N LEU A 505 16.06 -18.52 25.05
CA LEU A 505 14.69 -18.75 25.46
C LEU A 505 14.51 -20.16 26.04
N SER A 506 13.44 -20.33 26.80
CA SER A 506 12.94 -21.64 27.21
C SER A 506 11.46 -21.76 26.86
N ALA A 507 10.97 -22.99 26.71
CA ALA A 507 9.54 -23.23 26.52
C ALA A 507 9.09 -24.48 27.27
N ARG A 508 8.03 -24.35 28.06
CA ARG A 508 7.47 -25.45 28.87
C ARG A 508 6.57 -26.35 28.02
N ASN A 509 6.61 -27.65 28.26
CA ASN A 509 5.75 -28.63 27.57
C ASN A 509 5.85 -28.56 26.04
N TYR A 510 7.04 -28.28 25.49
CA TYR A 510 7.25 -28.24 24.05
C TYR A 510 7.08 -29.62 23.43
N VAL A 511 7.62 -30.66 24.09
CA VAL A 511 7.39 -32.04 23.70
C VAL A 511 6.03 -32.50 24.21
N SER A 512 5.17 -32.92 23.29
CA SER A 512 3.81 -33.35 23.63
C SER A 512 3.76 -34.85 23.88
N LYS A 513 3.11 -35.28 24.97
CA LYS A 513 2.94 -36.69 25.31
C LYS A 513 1.65 -37.23 24.68
N ASN A 514 1.73 -38.37 23.99
CA ASN A 514 0.59 -39.09 23.41
C ASN A 514 0.63 -40.57 23.81
N GLY A 515 -0.06 -40.93 24.89
CA GLY A 515 0.04 -42.27 25.47
C GLY A 515 1.44 -42.53 26.04
N ASN A 516 2.13 -43.53 25.48
CA ASN A 516 3.52 -43.87 25.84
C ASN A 516 4.56 -43.17 24.93
N ASP A 517 4.11 -42.50 23.88
CA ASP A 517 4.98 -41.85 22.91
C ASP A 517 5.08 -40.34 23.18
N TYR A 518 6.17 -39.75 22.71
CA TYR A 518 6.46 -38.33 22.84
C TYR A 518 6.67 -37.74 21.44
N LEU A 519 5.94 -36.67 21.11
CA LEU A 519 5.96 -36.04 19.80
C LEU A 519 6.75 -34.74 19.86
N LEU A 520 7.78 -34.67 19.01
CA LEU A 520 8.67 -33.51 18.84
C LEU A 520 8.47 -32.88 17.47
N ILE A 521 8.20 -31.57 17.42
CA ILE A 521 8.25 -30.79 16.18
C ILE A 521 9.70 -30.39 15.91
N LEU A 522 10.22 -30.73 14.72
CA LEU A 522 11.61 -30.46 14.34
C LEU A 522 11.87 -28.97 14.06
N ASN A 523 11.01 -28.36 13.24
CA ASN A 523 11.08 -26.94 12.89
C ASN A 523 10.40 -26.08 13.96
N ALA A 524 11.14 -25.78 15.03
CA ALA A 524 10.64 -24.96 16.14
C ALA A 524 10.49 -23.47 15.77
N PHE A 525 11.51 -22.91 15.10
CA PHE A 525 11.74 -21.45 15.06
C PHE A 525 11.41 -20.77 13.72
N ASN A 526 11.09 -21.52 12.66
CA ASN A 526 10.64 -20.98 11.38
C ASN A 526 9.46 -21.78 10.81
N ASN A 527 8.44 -22.00 11.63
CA ASN A 527 7.32 -22.87 11.31
C ASN A 527 6.29 -22.17 10.40
N ASN A 528 6.35 -22.39 9.09
CA ASN A 528 5.33 -21.85 8.19
C ASN A 528 4.05 -22.70 8.27
N THR A 529 2.96 -22.13 8.78
CA THR A 529 1.65 -22.81 8.90
C THR A 529 0.63 -22.34 7.86
N TYR A 530 0.98 -21.33 7.05
CA TYR A 530 0.03 -20.67 6.17
C TYR A 530 -0.38 -21.57 5.00
N VAL A 531 -1.69 -21.74 4.84
CA VAL A 531 -2.29 -22.41 3.69
C VAL A 531 -3.27 -21.45 3.03
N PRO A 532 -3.07 -21.09 1.75
CA PRO A 532 -4.01 -20.23 1.03
C PRO A 532 -5.45 -20.79 1.06
N PRO A 533 -6.48 -19.92 1.06
CA PRO A 533 -7.87 -20.35 0.99
C PRO A 533 -8.14 -21.23 -0.24
N ARG A 534 -9.19 -22.04 -0.21
CA ARG A 534 -9.58 -22.87 -1.35
C ARG A 534 -10.71 -22.19 -2.11
N TYR A 535 -10.54 -22.01 -3.42
CA TYR A 535 -11.59 -21.53 -4.32
C TYR A 535 -12.09 -22.68 -5.19
N ARG A 536 -13.41 -22.75 -5.42
CA ARG A 536 -14.00 -23.71 -6.36
C ARG A 536 -14.00 -23.20 -7.80
N ASP A 537 -14.11 -21.88 -7.95
CA ASP A 537 -14.24 -21.20 -9.23
C ASP A 537 -13.50 -19.86 -9.16
N ARG A 538 -12.16 -19.94 -9.12
CA ARG A 538 -11.30 -18.75 -9.06
C ARG A 538 -11.39 -17.98 -10.39
N LYS A 539 -11.58 -16.66 -10.34
CA LYS A 539 -11.72 -15.82 -11.54
C LYS A 539 -10.48 -15.00 -11.85
N LEU A 540 -9.80 -14.50 -10.82
CA LEU A 540 -8.67 -13.60 -10.95
C LEU A 540 -7.35 -14.37 -10.95
N PRO A 541 -6.29 -13.84 -11.61
CA PRO A 541 -4.94 -14.31 -11.37
C PRO A 541 -4.55 -14.12 -9.89
N PHE A 542 -3.38 -14.61 -9.51
CA PHE A 542 -2.84 -14.35 -8.17
C PHE A 542 -1.43 -13.80 -8.25
N MET A 543 -1.06 -13.00 -7.25
CA MET A 543 0.19 -12.27 -7.21
C MET A 543 0.90 -12.53 -5.88
N VAL A 544 2.16 -12.96 -5.98
CA VAL A 544 3.11 -12.92 -4.88
C VAL A 544 3.92 -11.65 -5.05
N GLN A 545 3.55 -10.59 -4.31
CA GLN A 545 4.19 -9.28 -4.46
C GLN A 545 5.69 -9.34 -4.15
N ARG A 546 6.08 -10.05 -3.08
CA ARG A 546 7.47 -10.20 -2.68
C ARG A 546 7.79 -11.66 -2.40
N GLY A 547 8.81 -12.15 -3.09
CA GLY A 547 9.44 -13.44 -2.82
C GLY A 547 10.37 -13.33 -1.62
N PHE A 548 10.80 -14.46 -1.10
CA PHE A 548 11.74 -14.52 0.02
C PHE A 548 12.53 -15.83 -0.01
N TYR A 549 13.68 -15.82 0.65
CA TYR A 549 14.52 -17.00 0.86
C TYR A 549 14.82 -17.23 2.34
N ASP A 550 14.40 -18.38 2.85
CA ASP A 550 14.68 -18.80 4.22
C ASP A 550 15.60 -20.01 4.23
N GLN A 551 16.60 -19.97 5.10
CA GLN A 551 17.49 -21.10 5.36
C GLN A 551 17.70 -21.29 6.85
N ASP A 552 17.42 -22.50 7.33
CA ASP A 552 17.47 -22.84 8.74
C ASP A 552 18.43 -24.02 8.98
N GLU A 553 19.25 -23.93 10.04
CA GLU A 553 20.04 -25.03 10.59
C GLU A 553 19.81 -25.10 12.10
N THR A 554 19.17 -26.17 12.57
CA THR A 554 18.83 -26.35 13.99
C THR A 554 19.46 -27.62 14.53
N THR A 555 20.27 -27.49 15.59
CA THR A 555 20.82 -28.63 16.34
C THR A 555 19.87 -28.97 17.50
N ILE A 556 19.50 -30.25 17.61
CA ILE A 556 18.51 -30.75 18.56
C ILE A 556 19.18 -31.79 19.44
N GLU A 557 19.23 -31.53 20.74
CA GLU A 557 19.75 -32.48 21.73
C GLU A 557 18.62 -33.05 22.59
N ILE A 558 18.65 -34.36 22.85
CA ILE A 558 17.73 -35.04 23.79
C ILE A 558 18.48 -35.55 25.04
N PRO A 559 17.80 -35.65 26.21
CA PRO A 559 18.41 -36.21 27.41
C PRO A 559 18.49 -37.74 27.33
N GLU A 560 19.21 -38.35 28.27
CA GLU A 560 19.46 -39.80 28.28
C GLU A 560 18.19 -40.64 28.37
N SER A 561 17.14 -40.08 28.98
CA SER A 561 15.83 -40.71 29.10
C SER A 561 15.15 -40.96 27.76
N PHE A 562 15.53 -40.26 26.69
CA PHE A 562 14.91 -40.42 25.38
C PHE A 562 15.87 -40.98 24.34
N HIS A 563 15.29 -41.65 23.34
CA HIS A 563 15.97 -41.95 22.09
C HIS A 563 15.11 -41.56 20.88
N PHE A 564 15.78 -41.22 19.78
CA PHE A 564 15.13 -41.04 18.49
C PHE A 564 14.70 -42.39 17.92
N THR A 565 13.50 -42.44 17.34
CA THR A 565 13.01 -43.61 16.62
C THR A 565 13.28 -43.45 15.12
N ASP A 566 12.25 -43.60 14.27
CA ASP A 566 12.37 -43.40 12.83
C ASP A 566 12.47 -41.90 12.51
N LEU A 567 13.49 -41.54 11.73
CA LEU A 567 13.69 -40.19 11.23
C LEU A 567 13.06 -40.05 9.85
N PRO A 568 12.55 -38.86 9.50
CA PRO A 568 11.95 -38.63 8.20
C PRO A 568 13.01 -38.62 7.09
N ASP A 569 12.62 -39.13 5.92
CA ASP A 569 13.43 -39.02 4.71
C ASP A 569 13.58 -37.55 4.29
N LYS A 570 14.66 -37.26 3.55
CA LYS A 570 14.87 -35.97 2.91
C LYS A 570 13.71 -35.66 1.96
N VAL A 571 13.16 -34.45 2.09
CA VAL A 571 12.11 -33.94 1.20
C VAL A 571 12.71 -32.84 0.33
N SER A 572 12.38 -32.88 -0.97
CA SER A 572 12.72 -31.83 -1.92
C SER A 572 11.55 -31.62 -2.87
N MET A 573 11.12 -30.37 -3.01
CA MET A 573 10.05 -29.93 -3.89
C MET A 573 10.55 -28.75 -4.70
N GLU A 574 10.29 -28.76 -6.01
CA GLU A 574 10.61 -27.66 -6.90
C GLU A 574 9.41 -27.42 -7.83
N THR A 575 8.99 -26.16 -7.94
CA THR A 575 7.82 -25.72 -8.67
C THR A 575 8.12 -24.40 -9.38
N GLU A 576 7.23 -23.93 -10.24
CA GLU A 576 7.37 -22.58 -10.81
C GLU A 576 7.35 -21.49 -9.74
N PHE A 577 6.62 -21.71 -8.63
CA PHE A 577 6.44 -20.75 -7.53
C PHE A 577 7.63 -20.67 -6.57
N GLY A 578 8.53 -21.67 -6.58
CA GLY A 578 9.56 -21.78 -5.56
C GLY A 578 10.05 -23.20 -5.31
N SER A 579 10.88 -23.35 -4.27
CA SER A 579 11.50 -24.62 -3.89
C SER A 579 11.50 -24.81 -2.37
N TYR A 580 11.37 -26.05 -1.92
CA TYR A 580 11.47 -26.43 -0.52
C TYR A 580 12.38 -27.65 -0.35
N VAL A 581 13.29 -27.60 0.61
CA VAL A 581 14.12 -28.74 1.00
C VAL A 581 14.13 -28.85 2.51
N ALA A 582 13.90 -30.05 3.04
CA ALA A 582 14.07 -30.37 4.45
C ALA A 582 14.83 -31.69 4.61
N GLU A 583 15.82 -31.70 5.50
CA GLU A 583 16.62 -32.89 5.79
C GLU A 583 16.97 -32.97 7.28
N VAL A 584 17.05 -34.21 7.78
CA VAL A 584 17.46 -34.52 9.15
C VAL A 584 18.71 -35.38 9.10
N GLU A 585 19.78 -34.90 9.73
CA GLU A 585 21.05 -35.62 9.87
C GLU A 585 21.22 -36.08 11.33
N LYS A 586 21.31 -37.39 11.56
CA LYS A 586 21.65 -37.94 12.86
C LYS A 586 23.16 -37.83 13.08
N ARG A 587 23.59 -36.96 13.99
CA ARG A 587 25.02 -36.82 14.36
C ARG A 587 25.47 -37.93 15.30
N ASN A 588 24.62 -38.27 16.26
CA ASN A 588 24.81 -39.39 17.19
C ASN A 588 23.43 -39.81 17.78
N ASP A 589 23.41 -40.69 18.77
CA ASP A 589 22.15 -41.20 19.35
C ASP A 589 21.32 -40.16 20.10
N ARG A 590 21.91 -39.01 20.44
CA ARG A 590 21.29 -37.94 21.23
C ARG A 590 21.26 -36.57 20.55
N GLU A 591 21.79 -36.47 19.33
CA GLU A 591 21.88 -35.21 18.60
C GLU A 591 21.45 -35.36 17.14
N LEU A 592 20.53 -34.50 16.71
CA LEU A 592 20.12 -34.32 15.31
C LEU A 592 20.48 -32.92 14.80
N VAL A 593 20.67 -32.80 13.50
CA VAL A 593 20.66 -31.52 12.79
C VAL A 593 19.50 -31.51 11.82
N TYR A 594 18.58 -30.57 11.98
CA TYR A 594 17.51 -30.27 11.04
C TYR A 594 17.94 -29.11 10.15
N LYS A 595 17.88 -29.30 8.83
CA LYS A 595 18.14 -28.25 7.84
C LYS A 595 16.91 -28.03 6.99
N ARG A 596 16.55 -26.77 6.76
CA ARG A 596 15.43 -26.35 5.92
C ARG A 596 15.85 -25.24 4.97
N LYS A 597 15.33 -25.28 3.75
CA LYS A 597 15.39 -24.18 2.77
C LYS A 597 14.02 -23.98 2.16
N LEU A 598 13.53 -22.74 2.14
CA LEU A 598 12.31 -22.35 1.45
C LEU A 598 12.59 -21.12 0.59
N LEU A 599 12.39 -21.25 -0.72
CA LEU A 599 12.34 -20.14 -1.66
C LEU A 599 10.89 -19.99 -2.12
N LEU A 600 10.34 -18.79 -1.98
CA LEU A 600 9.10 -18.38 -2.64
C LEU A 600 9.44 -17.26 -3.63
N LYS A 601 9.03 -17.40 -4.89
CA LYS A 601 9.33 -16.43 -5.95
C LYS A 601 8.22 -15.39 -6.06
N ALA A 602 8.63 -14.12 -6.16
CA ALA A 602 7.72 -13.05 -6.55
C ALA A 602 7.19 -13.31 -7.96
N GLY A 603 5.96 -12.87 -8.24
CA GLY A 603 5.41 -12.95 -9.59
C GLY A 603 3.90 -12.85 -9.63
N GLU A 604 3.40 -12.57 -10.82
CA GLU A 604 2.00 -12.75 -11.17
C GLU A 604 1.83 -14.10 -11.88
N TYR A 605 0.82 -14.84 -11.43
CA TYR A 605 0.56 -16.21 -11.87
C TYR A 605 -0.88 -16.34 -12.37
N PRO A 606 -1.12 -17.12 -13.43
CA PRO A 606 -2.44 -17.33 -13.97
C PRO A 606 -3.34 -18.07 -12.96
N LYS A 607 -4.64 -17.82 -12.99
CA LYS A 607 -5.60 -18.44 -12.07
C LYS A 607 -5.59 -19.98 -12.13
N GLU A 608 -5.24 -20.54 -13.29
CA GLU A 608 -5.16 -21.97 -13.56
C GLU A 608 -4.10 -22.68 -12.71
N SER A 609 -3.03 -21.98 -12.28
CA SER A 609 -1.95 -22.57 -11.50
C SER A 609 -2.15 -22.44 -9.98
N TYR A 610 -3.27 -21.82 -9.54
CA TYR A 610 -3.55 -21.58 -8.13
C TYR A 610 -3.64 -22.85 -7.28
N ASP A 611 -4.25 -23.92 -7.82
CA ASP A 611 -4.38 -25.19 -7.09
C ASP A 611 -3.03 -25.87 -6.87
N GLU A 612 -2.09 -25.70 -7.80
CA GLU A 612 -0.71 -26.18 -7.68
C GLU A 612 0.06 -25.34 -6.65
N PHE A 613 -0.05 -24.00 -6.71
CA PHE A 613 0.53 -23.08 -5.73
C PHE A 613 0.05 -23.38 -4.31
N ARG A 614 -1.26 -23.54 -4.13
CA ARG A 614 -1.85 -23.90 -2.85
C ARG A 614 -1.38 -25.27 -2.38
N SER A 615 -1.23 -26.23 -3.30
CA SER A 615 -0.71 -27.56 -2.97
C SER A 615 0.76 -27.54 -2.54
N PHE A 616 1.57 -26.68 -3.16
CA PHE A 616 2.94 -26.41 -2.74
C PHE A 616 2.99 -25.86 -1.31
N LEU A 617 2.30 -24.74 -1.02
CA LEU A 617 2.30 -24.14 0.32
C LEU A 617 1.67 -25.05 1.39
N ARG A 618 0.64 -25.81 1.05
CA ARG A 618 0.09 -26.83 1.96
C ARG A 618 1.11 -27.93 2.28
N SER A 619 1.93 -28.32 1.29
CA SER A 619 2.98 -29.32 1.49
C SER A 619 4.10 -28.76 2.37
N VAL A 620 4.51 -27.52 2.14
CA VAL A 620 5.43 -26.77 3.02
C VAL A 620 4.89 -26.75 4.45
N ALA A 621 3.63 -26.32 4.63
CA ALA A 621 3.04 -26.23 5.97
C ALA A 621 2.94 -27.57 6.69
N LYS A 622 2.68 -28.65 5.94
CA LYS A 622 2.70 -30.02 6.47
C LYS A 622 4.11 -30.46 6.89
N MET A 623 5.13 -30.15 6.08
CA MET A 623 6.51 -30.54 6.38
C MET A 623 7.08 -29.72 7.53
N ASP A 624 6.80 -28.42 7.60
CA ASP A 624 7.22 -27.57 8.72
C ASP A 624 6.56 -28.00 10.04
N ASN A 625 5.33 -28.52 9.99
CA ASN A 625 4.64 -29.11 11.15
C ASN A 625 4.95 -30.60 11.38
N GLN A 626 5.95 -31.16 10.70
CA GLN A 626 6.29 -32.56 10.86
C GLN A 626 6.77 -32.86 12.28
N LYS A 627 6.20 -33.93 12.86
CA LYS A 627 6.55 -34.44 14.18
C LYS A 627 7.32 -35.74 14.05
N ILE A 628 8.34 -35.91 14.88
CA ILE A 628 9.01 -37.20 15.08
C ILE A 628 8.64 -37.79 16.45
N LEU A 629 8.79 -39.10 16.56
CA LEU A 629 8.54 -39.86 17.78
C LEU A 629 9.83 -40.00 18.59
N LEU A 630 9.76 -39.60 19.86
CA LEU A 630 10.71 -39.93 20.90
C LEU A 630 10.12 -41.02 21.79
N LYS A 631 10.95 -41.96 22.21
CA LYS A 631 10.58 -42.98 23.20
C LYS A 631 11.42 -42.85 24.45
N ASN A 632 10.76 -43.01 25.58
CA ASN A 632 11.42 -43.02 26.88
C ASN A 632 12.05 -44.40 27.10
N GLU A 633 13.31 -44.47 27.53
CA GLU A 633 13.87 -45.71 28.04
C GLU A 633 13.26 -46.01 29.41
N PRO A 634 12.79 -47.25 29.68
CA PRO A 634 12.35 -47.60 31.01
C PRO A 634 13.54 -47.46 31.98
N GLN A 635 13.40 -46.60 32.98
CA GLN A 635 14.30 -46.65 34.14
C GLN A 635 13.96 -47.91 34.93
N ASP A 636 14.87 -48.89 34.90
CA ASP A 636 14.82 -50.11 35.71
C ASP A 636 14.85 -49.83 37.22
#